data_AF-A0A8K0U0A6-F1
#
_entry.id   AF-A0A8K0U0A6-F1
#
_cell.length_a   1.000
_cell.length_b   1.000
_cell.length_c   1.000
_cell.angle_alpha   90.00
_cell.angle_beta   90.00
_cell.angle_gamma   90.00
#
_symmetry.space_group_name_H-M   'P 1'
#
loop_
_entity.id
_entity.type
_entity.pdbx_description
1 polymer ?
#
loop_
_entity_poly.entity_id
_entity_poly.type
_entity_poly.pdbx_seq_one_letter_code
_entity_poly.pdbx_strand_id
1 'polypeptide(L)'
;MQHPAIYLRDIAPVPRFMTSWERFRHREAHWLVEMVAEMFGVFLYVYAGLGATAAFVVGSLTAQSGIGSLYTIGVAYAIGIVLAITLCAATSGGHFSPGVTIAFVFFKGFSIWKAARYIFAQILGGYLTCLIVYVQWKDLLVIAEDVLKEKGLYETVMFTSDGPAGVFALYVVPGTNLARVLLNEFMTDFVLGLTIFGCLDPTNHFIPPVVAPWLIGFTYSVAIWGYSPTSIAANTARDLGGRLMALTIWGAQASGGRYAAISALTNIPATILAGTVYELFLGSSTRTLSPNHINFLSAHKKYYEDNHLAPEGYLRALEPSRDAASSFDADEKHNGAAVIEAASRKV
;
A
#
# COMPACT_ATOMS: atom_id res chain seq x y z
N MET A 1 25.46 -19.55 -14.99
CA MET A 1 26.66 -18.69 -15.05
C MET A 1 26.39 -17.47 -14.19
N GLN A 2 27.28 -17.13 -13.25
CA GLN A 2 27.20 -15.82 -12.59
C GLN A 2 27.64 -14.77 -13.61
N HIS A 3 26.74 -13.88 -14.00
CA HIS A 3 27.10 -12.72 -14.79
C HIS A 3 27.88 -11.74 -13.91
N PRO A 4 28.92 -11.07 -14.43
CA PRO A 4 29.63 -10.04 -13.69
C PRO A 4 28.65 -8.93 -13.28
N ALA A 5 28.85 -8.37 -12.09
CA ALA A 5 28.04 -7.24 -11.65
C ALA A 5 28.34 -6.02 -12.51
N ILE A 6 27.35 -5.55 -13.25
CA ILE A 6 27.43 -4.33 -14.07
C ILE A 6 26.59 -3.27 -13.35
N TYR A 7 27.22 -2.17 -12.95
CA TYR A 7 26.53 -1.06 -12.30
C TYR A 7 26.07 -0.03 -13.34
N LEU A 8 24.96 0.67 -13.04
CA LEU A 8 24.48 1.75 -13.90
C LEU A 8 25.55 2.82 -14.14
N ARG A 9 26.35 3.15 -13.11
CA ARG A 9 27.47 4.10 -13.19
C ARG A 9 28.60 3.66 -14.13
N ASP A 10 28.69 2.37 -14.46
CA ASP A 10 29.72 1.84 -15.36
C ASP A 10 29.33 2.03 -16.83
N ILE A 11 28.03 2.10 -17.11
CA ILE A 11 27.47 2.19 -18.47
C ILE A 11 26.88 3.56 -18.79
N ALA A 12 26.62 4.39 -17.78
CA ALA A 12 26.06 5.73 -17.92
C ALA A 12 26.84 6.75 -17.08
N PRO A 13 27.33 7.85 -17.68
CA PRO A 13 28.04 8.88 -16.94
C PRO A 13 27.09 9.61 -15.98
N VAL A 14 27.49 9.71 -14.71
CA VAL A 14 26.72 10.41 -13.68
C VAL A 14 27.37 11.76 -13.37
N PRO A 15 26.62 12.88 -13.38
CA PRO A 15 27.14 14.18 -12.98
C PRO A 15 27.73 14.16 -11.56
N ARG A 16 28.85 14.87 -11.33
CA ARG A 16 29.56 14.86 -10.04
C ARG A 16 28.68 15.22 -8.84
N PHE A 17 27.75 16.16 -9.01
CA PHE A 17 26.84 16.55 -7.93
C PHE A 17 25.88 15.41 -7.54
N MET A 18 25.44 14.60 -8.51
CA MET A 18 24.60 13.42 -8.25
C MET A 18 25.40 12.34 -7.52
N THR A 19 26.66 12.09 -7.90
CA THR A 19 27.51 11.15 -7.16
C THR A 19 27.76 11.59 -5.71
N SER A 20 27.91 12.88 -5.47
CA SER A 20 28.02 13.43 -4.10
C SER A 20 26.70 13.26 -3.33
N TRP A 21 25.56 13.53 -3.96
CA TRP A 21 24.25 13.29 -3.38
C TRP A 21 24.01 11.81 -3.07
N GLU A 22 24.35 10.91 -3.97
CA GLU A 22 24.23 9.45 -3.76
C GLU A 22 25.03 9.01 -2.55
N ARG A 23 26.30 9.42 -2.44
CA ARG A 23 27.11 9.08 -1.26
C ARG A 23 26.51 9.61 0.04
N PHE A 24 25.99 10.83 0.02
CA PHE A 24 25.32 11.41 1.18
C PHE A 24 24.03 10.65 1.54
N ARG A 25 23.19 10.35 0.54
CA ARG A 25 21.89 9.69 0.76
C ARG A 25 22.05 8.27 1.27
N HIS A 26 23.06 7.52 0.84
CA HIS A 26 23.30 6.16 1.31
C HIS A 26 23.84 6.13 2.75
N ARG A 27 24.64 7.13 3.17
CA ARG A 27 25.26 7.16 4.50
C ARG A 27 24.36 7.79 5.57
N GLU A 28 23.78 8.95 5.27
CA GLU A 28 23.18 9.82 6.30
C GLU A 28 21.66 9.98 6.17
N ALA A 29 21.14 9.91 4.94
CA ALA A 29 19.73 10.26 4.65
C ALA A 29 18.89 9.10 4.11
N HIS A 30 19.34 7.84 4.23
CA HIS A 30 18.66 6.71 3.60
C HIS A 30 17.21 6.58 4.08
N TRP A 31 17.01 6.68 5.39
CA TRP A 31 15.67 6.66 6.00
C TRP A 31 14.74 7.76 5.48
N LEU A 32 15.27 8.95 5.16
CA LEU A 32 14.49 10.06 4.62
C LEU A 32 14.12 9.77 3.17
N VAL A 33 15.05 9.21 2.39
CA VAL A 33 14.79 8.82 1.00
C VAL A 33 13.71 7.74 0.92
N GLU A 34 13.71 6.78 1.84
CA GLU A 34 12.65 5.77 1.95
C GLU A 34 11.30 6.39 2.30
N MET A 35 11.26 7.32 3.26
CA MET A 35 10.04 8.07 3.60
C MET A 35 9.52 8.86 2.40
N VAL A 36 10.41 9.54 1.66
CA VAL A 36 10.04 10.26 0.44
C VAL A 36 9.47 9.30 -0.59
N ALA A 37 10.07 8.13 -0.80
CA ALA A 37 9.55 7.12 -1.73
C ALA A 37 8.18 6.58 -1.32
N GLU A 38 7.93 6.36 -0.02
CA GLU A 38 6.61 5.98 0.50
C GLU A 38 5.57 7.08 0.29
N MET A 39 5.94 8.33 0.55
CA MET A 39 5.09 9.51 0.32
C MET A 39 4.75 9.65 -1.17
N PHE A 40 5.73 9.50 -2.07
CA PHE A 40 5.52 9.57 -3.51
C PHE A 40 4.70 8.39 -4.06
N GLY A 41 4.89 7.19 -3.53
CA GLY A 41 4.07 6.04 -3.91
C GLY A 41 2.59 6.27 -3.56
N VAL A 42 2.30 6.79 -2.35
CA VAL A 42 0.94 7.21 -2.01
C VAL A 42 0.45 8.33 -2.92
N PHE A 43 1.28 9.34 -3.17
CA PHE A 43 0.93 10.43 -4.09
C PHE A 43 0.50 9.92 -5.46
N LEU A 44 1.23 8.98 -6.06
CA LEU A 44 0.98 8.52 -7.43
C LEU A 44 -0.41 7.87 -7.57
N TYR A 45 -0.76 6.95 -6.67
CA TYR A 45 -2.06 6.28 -6.78
C TYR A 45 -3.22 7.16 -6.31
N VAL A 46 -3.00 7.99 -5.28
CA VAL A 46 -4.02 8.94 -4.81
C VAL A 46 -4.28 9.99 -5.89
N TYR A 47 -3.24 10.50 -6.57
CA TYR A 47 -3.38 11.52 -7.60
C TYR A 47 -4.17 10.99 -8.80
N ALA A 48 -3.80 9.81 -9.30
CA ALA A 48 -4.51 9.18 -10.41
C ALA A 48 -5.98 8.89 -10.06
N GLY A 49 -6.21 8.30 -8.89
CA GLY A 49 -7.54 7.96 -8.41
C GLY A 49 -8.43 9.18 -8.16
N LEU A 50 -7.93 10.17 -7.42
CA LEU A 50 -8.67 11.40 -7.11
C LEU A 50 -9.01 12.20 -8.36
N GLY A 51 -8.12 12.30 -9.34
CA GLY A 51 -8.42 12.98 -10.60
C GLY A 51 -9.62 12.35 -11.31
N ALA A 52 -9.68 11.02 -11.36
CA ALA A 52 -10.83 10.30 -11.92
C ALA A 52 -12.10 10.43 -11.06
N THR A 53 -11.98 10.44 -9.73
CA THR A 53 -13.11 10.67 -8.81
C THR A 53 -13.65 12.09 -8.95
N ALA A 54 -12.78 13.10 -9.06
CA ALA A 54 -13.17 14.50 -9.27
C ALA A 54 -13.97 14.65 -10.56
N ALA A 55 -13.48 14.06 -11.65
CA ALA A 55 -14.20 14.05 -12.93
C ALA A 55 -15.59 13.40 -12.80
N PHE A 56 -15.68 12.25 -12.13
CA PHE A 56 -16.95 11.55 -11.93
C PHE A 56 -17.94 12.35 -11.08
N VAL A 57 -17.52 12.90 -9.94
CA VAL A 57 -18.38 13.68 -9.05
C VAL A 57 -18.84 14.98 -9.71
N VAL A 58 -17.91 15.76 -10.27
CA VAL A 58 -18.24 17.03 -10.96
C VAL A 58 -19.14 16.76 -12.17
N GLY A 59 -18.81 15.77 -12.99
CA GLY A 59 -19.62 15.39 -14.15
C GLY A 59 -21.04 14.99 -13.76
N SER A 60 -21.19 14.21 -12.68
CA SER A 60 -22.49 13.80 -12.15
C SER A 60 -23.32 14.99 -11.64
N LEU A 61 -22.70 15.89 -10.87
CA LEU A 61 -23.38 17.05 -10.30
C LEU A 61 -23.80 18.07 -11.37
N THR A 62 -22.95 18.29 -12.36
CA THR A 62 -23.18 19.22 -13.48
C THR A 62 -23.96 18.62 -14.65
N ALA A 63 -24.41 17.37 -14.53
CA ALA A 63 -25.14 16.63 -15.56
C ALA A 63 -24.41 16.56 -16.91
N GLN A 64 -23.07 16.52 -16.89
CA GLN A 64 -22.24 16.36 -18.08
C GLN A 64 -22.04 14.87 -18.37
N SER A 65 -22.66 14.39 -19.45
CA SER A 65 -22.53 12.99 -19.87
C SER A 65 -21.13 12.71 -20.42
N GLY A 66 -20.59 11.53 -20.08
CA GLY A 66 -19.30 11.05 -20.59
C GLY A 66 -18.06 11.53 -19.82
N ILE A 67 -18.23 12.33 -18.76
CA ILE A 67 -17.11 12.80 -17.93
C ILE A 67 -17.04 11.97 -16.64
N GLY A 68 -16.06 11.06 -16.60
CA GLY A 68 -15.83 10.16 -15.47
C GLY A 68 -16.86 9.04 -15.34
N SER A 69 -16.44 7.95 -14.70
CA SER A 69 -17.28 6.80 -14.37
C SER A 69 -16.60 5.97 -13.27
N LEU A 70 -17.35 5.07 -12.64
CA LEU A 70 -16.75 4.12 -11.71
C LEU A 70 -15.67 3.24 -12.39
N TYR A 71 -15.86 2.93 -13.68
CA TYR A 71 -14.87 2.23 -14.48
C TYR A 71 -13.55 2.99 -14.56
N THR A 72 -13.60 4.28 -14.94
CA THR A 72 -12.40 5.13 -15.07
C THR A 72 -11.70 5.33 -13.72
N ILE A 73 -12.45 5.40 -12.61
CA ILE A 73 -11.86 5.47 -11.26
C ILE A 73 -11.05 4.20 -10.97
N GLY A 74 -11.64 3.02 -11.18
CA GLY A 74 -10.94 1.77 -10.92
C GLY A 74 -9.70 1.58 -11.80
N VAL A 75 -9.76 1.94 -13.09
CA VAL A 75 -8.58 1.92 -13.98
C VAL A 75 -7.51 2.91 -13.50
N ALA A 76 -7.89 4.13 -13.13
CA ALA A 76 -6.94 5.15 -12.70
C ALA A 76 -6.20 4.73 -11.41
N TYR A 77 -6.90 4.17 -10.42
CA TYR A 77 -6.25 3.61 -9.23
C TYR A 77 -5.32 2.44 -9.58
N ALA A 78 -5.71 1.51 -10.45
CA ALA A 78 -4.82 0.42 -10.88
C ALA A 78 -3.52 0.94 -11.49
N ILE A 79 -3.61 1.85 -12.46
CA ILE A 79 -2.44 2.42 -13.12
C ILE A 79 -1.60 3.24 -12.12
N GLY A 80 -2.25 4.00 -11.25
CA GLY A 80 -1.58 4.73 -10.18
C GLY A 80 -0.78 3.82 -9.24
N ILE A 81 -1.33 2.66 -8.87
CA ILE A 81 -0.64 1.65 -8.05
C ILE A 81 0.52 1.00 -8.81
N VAL A 82 0.33 0.68 -10.09
CA VAL A 82 1.43 0.19 -10.95
C VAL A 82 2.57 1.20 -10.96
N LEU A 83 2.27 2.49 -11.15
CA LEU A 83 3.27 3.56 -11.12
C LEU A 83 3.95 3.68 -9.75
N ALA A 84 3.17 3.63 -8.66
CA ALA A 84 3.69 3.69 -7.30
C ALA A 84 4.73 2.59 -7.04
N ILE A 85 4.37 1.33 -7.32
CA ILE A 85 5.26 0.18 -7.08
C ILE A 85 6.47 0.22 -8.02
N THR A 86 6.26 0.45 -9.32
CA THR A 86 7.36 0.42 -10.29
C THR A 86 8.37 1.54 -10.09
N LEU A 87 7.95 2.72 -9.64
CA LEU A 87 8.84 3.86 -9.43
C LEU A 87 9.47 3.90 -8.03
N CYS A 88 8.74 3.47 -7.00
CA CYS A 88 9.14 3.72 -5.61
C CYS A 88 9.58 2.46 -4.85
N ALA A 89 9.14 1.25 -5.24
CA ALA A 89 9.39 0.04 -4.44
C ALA A 89 10.87 -0.36 -4.38
N ALA A 90 11.67 -0.08 -5.42
CA ALA A 90 13.12 -0.32 -5.38
C ALA A 90 13.85 0.53 -4.32
N THR A 91 13.22 1.62 -3.86
CA THR A 91 13.78 2.53 -2.86
C THR A 91 13.32 2.20 -1.45
N SER A 92 12.02 2.01 -1.22
CA SER A 92 11.45 1.80 0.13
C SER A 92 10.97 0.37 0.43
N GLY A 93 10.93 -0.52 -0.56
CA GLY A 93 10.20 -1.79 -0.47
C GLY A 93 8.72 -1.68 -0.88
N GLY A 94 8.20 -0.45 -0.98
CA GLY A 94 6.92 -0.12 -1.60
C GLY A 94 5.68 -0.59 -0.86
N HIS A 95 5.56 -0.20 0.41
CA HIS A 95 4.39 -0.58 1.22
C HIS A 95 3.16 0.24 0.85
N PHE A 96 3.32 1.56 0.82
CA PHE A 96 2.32 2.58 0.48
C PHE A 96 0.97 2.47 1.23
N SER A 97 0.95 1.69 2.32
CA SER A 97 -0.24 1.34 3.08
C SER A 97 0.14 1.06 4.53
N PRO A 98 -0.51 1.73 5.50
CA PRO A 98 -0.30 1.43 6.91
C PRO A 98 -0.66 -0.01 7.27
N GLY A 99 -1.73 -0.57 6.70
CA GLY A 99 -2.12 -1.97 6.91
C GLY A 99 -1.03 -2.96 6.47
N VAL A 100 -0.46 -2.77 5.28
CA VAL A 100 0.66 -3.57 4.76
C VAL A 100 1.91 -3.40 5.62
N THR A 101 2.23 -2.15 5.98
CA THR A 101 3.39 -1.82 6.81
C THR A 101 3.33 -2.50 8.18
N ILE A 102 2.16 -2.48 8.82
CA ILE A 102 1.92 -3.16 10.09
C ILE A 102 1.99 -4.68 9.92
N ALA A 103 1.38 -5.23 8.87
CA ALA A 103 1.47 -6.67 8.60
C ALA A 103 2.93 -7.13 8.43
N PHE A 104 3.79 -6.34 7.80
CA PHE A 104 5.20 -6.69 7.63
C PHE A 104 6.00 -6.67 8.95
N VAL A 105 5.57 -5.89 9.94
CA VAL A 105 6.13 -5.98 11.29
C VAL A 105 5.88 -7.37 11.87
N PHE A 106 4.67 -7.92 11.69
CA PHE A 106 4.29 -9.24 12.22
C PHE A 106 4.94 -10.40 11.46
N PHE A 107 4.91 -10.36 10.12
CA PHE A 107 5.23 -11.53 9.30
C PHE A 107 6.60 -11.47 8.62
N LYS A 108 7.16 -10.28 8.40
CA LYS A 108 8.37 -10.08 7.56
C LYS A 108 9.54 -9.47 8.34
N GLY A 109 9.42 -9.30 9.65
CA GLY A 109 10.50 -8.79 10.52
C GLY A 109 10.82 -7.30 10.30
N PHE A 110 9.84 -6.52 9.84
CA PHE A 110 10.01 -5.08 9.61
C PHE A 110 10.12 -4.31 10.93
N SER A 111 11.02 -3.32 10.99
CA SER A 111 11.27 -2.56 12.22
C SER A 111 10.07 -1.68 12.60
N ILE A 112 9.64 -1.72 13.86
CA ILE A 112 8.52 -0.91 14.39
C ILE A 112 8.78 0.59 14.22
N TRP A 113 10.02 1.05 14.46
CA TRP A 113 10.38 2.46 14.32
C TRP A 113 10.45 2.91 12.85
N LYS A 114 10.76 1.98 11.94
CA LYS A 114 10.68 2.25 10.50
C LYS A 114 9.22 2.27 10.04
N ALA A 115 8.39 1.35 10.54
CA ALA A 115 6.95 1.33 10.30
C ALA A 115 6.27 2.65 10.68
N ALA A 116 6.57 3.20 11.86
CA ALA A 116 6.02 4.48 12.28
C ALA A 116 6.37 5.62 11.30
N ARG A 117 7.62 5.67 10.82
CA ARG A 117 8.08 6.66 9.83
C ARG A 117 7.39 6.48 8.49
N TYR A 118 7.20 5.24 8.04
CA TYR A 118 6.49 4.91 6.80
C TYR A 118 5.02 5.35 6.89
N ILE A 119 4.32 4.99 7.96
CA ILE A 119 2.91 5.36 8.16
C ILE A 119 2.74 6.88 8.14
N PHE A 120 3.61 7.61 8.82
CA PHE A 120 3.60 9.07 8.79
C PHE A 120 3.80 9.61 7.36
N ALA A 121 4.81 9.13 6.63
CA ALA A 121 5.09 9.57 5.27
C ALA A 121 3.96 9.23 4.30
N GLN A 122 3.33 8.06 4.44
CA GLN A 122 2.20 7.61 3.64
C GLN A 122 0.98 8.52 3.85
N ILE A 123 0.61 8.80 5.10
CA ILE A 123 -0.51 9.70 5.44
C ILE A 123 -0.24 11.11 4.91
N LEU A 124 0.99 11.61 5.08
CA LEU A 124 1.40 12.91 4.55
C LEU A 124 1.30 12.96 3.02
N GLY A 125 1.69 11.89 2.33
CA GLY A 125 1.54 11.76 0.88
C GLY A 125 0.07 11.89 0.44
N GLY A 126 -0.83 11.17 1.11
CA GLY A 126 -2.27 11.26 0.86
C GLY A 126 -2.80 12.69 1.07
N TYR A 127 -2.43 13.31 2.19
CA TYR A 127 -2.83 14.68 2.53
C TYR A 127 -2.39 15.71 1.47
N LEU A 128 -1.09 15.72 1.13
CA LEU A 128 -0.53 16.68 0.17
C LEU A 128 -1.15 16.50 -1.22
N THR A 129 -1.39 15.25 -1.63
CA THR A 129 -2.02 14.96 -2.92
C THR A 129 -3.44 15.50 -2.99
N CYS A 130 -4.23 15.30 -1.94
CA CYS A 130 -5.59 15.84 -1.88
C CYS A 130 -5.57 17.36 -1.97
N LEU A 131 -4.63 18.04 -1.30
CA LEU A 131 -4.49 19.50 -1.36
C LEU A 131 -4.13 19.97 -2.77
N ILE A 132 -3.20 19.30 -3.44
CA ILE A 132 -2.80 19.60 -4.81
C ILE A 132 -4.01 19.46 -5.77
N VAL A 133 -4.73 18.34 -5.70
CA VAL A 133 -5.89 18.10 -6.57
C VAL A 133 -7.02 19.08 -6.27
N TYR A 134 -7.23 19.46 -5.00
CA TYR A 134 -8.21 20.48 -4.62
C TYR A 134 -7.93 21.82 -5.31
N VAL A 135 -6.67 22.26 -5.31
CA VAL A 135 -6.27 23.50 -6.00
C VAL A 135 -6.43 23.34 -7.53
N GLN A 136 -6.02 22.22 -8.10
CA GLN A 136 -6.13 21.96 -9.54
C GLN A 136 -7.58 21.96 -10.05
N TRP A 137 -8.52 21.45 -9.24
CA TRP A 137 -9.94 21.33 -9.59
C TRP A 137 -10.82 22.43 -9.01
N LYS A 138 -10.24 23.47 -8.38
CA LYS A 138 -10.97 24.42 -7.55
C LYS A 138 -12.16 25.07 -8.26
N ASP A 139 -11.97 25.55 -9.48
CA ASP A 139 -13.03 26.22 -10.24
C ASP A 139 -14.17 25.27 -10.60
N LEU A 140 -13.85 24.04 -10.99
CA LEU A 140 -14.84 23.01 -11.32
C LEU A 140 -15.61 22.54 -10.07
N LEU A 141 -14.96 22.49 -8.92
CA LEU A 141 -15.60 22.20 -7.64
C LEU A 141 -16.56 23.33 -7.24
N VAL A 142 -16.18 24.60 -7.43
CA VAL A 142 -17.08 25.74 -7.18
C VAL A 142 -18.34 25.65 -8.04
N ILE A 143 -18.19 25.33 -9.34
CA ILE A 143 -19.35 25.12 -10.23
C ILE A 143 -20.25 23.99 -9.70
N ALA A 144 -19.66 22.87 -9.28
CA ALA A 144 -20.42 21.75 -8.72
C ALA A 144 -21.13 22.12 -7.40
N GLU A 145 -20.48 22.88 -6.53
CA GLU A 145 -21.06 23.41 -5.30
C GLU A 145 -22.23 24.37 -5.58
N ASP A 146 -22.12 25.23 -6.58
CA ASP A 146 -23.17 26.17 -6.95
C ASP A 146 -24.40 25.46 -7.50
N VAL A 147 -24.22 24.41 -8.32
CA VAL A 147 -25.33 23.55 -8.75
C VAL A 147 -26.06 22.90 -7.56
N LEU A 148 -25.33 22.50 -6.52
CA LEU A 148 -25.93 21.97 -5.30
C LEU A 148 -26.71 23.04 -4.52
N LYS A 149 -26.20 24.27 -4.46
CA LYS A 149 -26.88 25.41 -3.80
C LYS A 149 -28.18 25.76 -4.52
N GLU A 150 -28.16 25.85 -5.84
CA GLU A 150 -29.36 26.13 -6.66
C GLU A 150 -30.47 25.09 -6.46
N LYS A 151 -30.09 23.82 -6.25
CA LYS A 151 -31.01 22.72 -5.97
C LYS A 151 -31.43 22.62 -4.49
N GLY A 152 -30.86 23.44 -3.60
CA GLY A 152 -31.09 23.35 -2.16
C GLY A 152 -30.53 22.07 -1.52
N LEU A 153 -29.55 21.42 -2.16
CA LEU A 153 -28.96 20.14 -1.73
C LEU A 153 -27.55 20.28 -1.14
N TYR A 154 -27.00 21.49 -1.09
CA TYR A 154 -25.64 21.74 -0.62
C TYR A 154 -25.36 21.13 0.77
N GLU A 155 -26.20 21.44 1.76
CA GLU A 155 -26.02 20.98 3.14
C GLU A 155 -26.15 19.45 3.31
N THR A 156 -26.91 18.79 2.44
CA THR A 156 -27.18 17.35 2.55
C THR A 156 -26.23 16.49 1.72
N VAL A 157 -25.62 17.05 0.67
CA VAL A 157 -24.77 16.32 -0.27
C VAL A 157 -23.28 16.64 -0.12
N MET A 158 -22.90 17.85 0.32
CA MET A 158 -21.50 18.29 0.33
C MET A 158 -20.52 17.27 0.95
N PHE A 159 -20.92 16.67 2.08
CA PHE A 159 -20.14 15.68 2.83
C PHE A 159 -20.69 14.25 2.70
N THR A 160 -21.04 13.84 1.48
CA THR A 160 -21.39 12.46 1.13
C THR A 160 -20.44 11.92 0.05
N SER A 161 -20.61 10.64 -0.32
CA SER A 161 -19.87 10.02 -1.44
C SER A 161 -20.11 10.71 -2.79
N ASP A 162 -21.23 11.43 -2.91
CA ASP A 162 -21.66 12.08 -4.15
C ASP A 162 -21.38 13.59 -4.16
N GLY A 163 -20.86 14.13 -3.05
CA GLY A 163 -20.56 15.55 -2.90
C GLY A 163 -19.13 15.94 -3.26
N PRO A 164 -18.86 17.25 -3.44
CA PRO A 164 -17.52 17.75 -3.71
C PRO A 164 -16.46 17.33 -2.69
N ALA A 165 -16.78 17.24 -1.39
CA ALA A 165 -15.83 16.76 -0.38
C ALA A 165 -15.53 15.25 -0.53
N GLY A 166 -16.50 14.47 -1.06
CA GLY A 166 -16.41 13.05 -1.36
C GLY A 166 -15.33 12.67 -2.37
N VAL A 167 -14.86 13.64 -3.16
CA VAL A 167 -13.68 13.49 -4.03
C VAL A 167 -12.43 13.16 -3.20
N PHE A 168 -12.28 13.80 -2.04
CA PHE A 168 -11.04 13.78 -1.27
C PHE A 168 -11.12 12.85 -0.06
N ALA A 169 -12.15 13.03 0.76
CA ALA A 169 -12.40 12.25 1.96
C ALA A 169 -13.58 11.32 1.75
N LEU A 170 -13.55 10.16 2.41
CA LEU A 170 -14.60 9.17 2.24
C LEU A 170 -15.73 9.41 3.23
N TYR A 171 -16.94 9.39 2.69
CA TYR A 171 -18.19 9.58 3.42
C TYR A 171 -19.20 8.53 3.02
N VAL A 172 -20.17 8.31 3.90
CA VAL A 172 -21.36 7.50 3.63
C VAL A 172 -22.58 8.41 3.64
N VAL A 173 -23.60 8.03 2.89
CA VAL A 173 -24.89 8.72 2.92
C VAL A 173 -25.53 8.56 4.32
N PRO A 174 -26.20 9.59 4.87
CA PRO A 174 -26.92 9.46 6.12
C PRO A 174 -27.92 8.29 6.10
N GLY A 175 -27.92 7.48 7.16
CA GLY A 175 -28.78 6.29 7.27
C GLY A 175 -28.17 4.99 6.70
N THR A 176 -26.98 5.03 6.10
CA THR A 176 -26.27 3.81 5.68
C THR A 176 -25.97 2.89 6.88
N ASN A 177 -26.21 1.59 6.68
CA ASN A 177 -25.92 0.58 7.69
C ASN A 177 -24.41 0.37 7.84
N LEU A 178 -23.82 0.96 8.88
CA LEU A 178 -22.37 0.91 9.13
C LEU A 178 -21.82 -0.50 9.35
N ALA A 179 -22.62 -1.46 9.82
CA ALA A 179 -22.15 -2.84 9.98
C ALA A 179 -21.92 -3.51 8.62
N ARG A 180 -22.76 -3.20 7.62
CA ARG A 180 -22.57 -3.69 6.25
C ARG A 180 -21.39 -3.02 5.57
N VAL A 181 -21.17 -1.73 5.83
CA VAL A 181 -19.99 -1.00 5.34
C VAL A 181 -18.71 -1.56 5.95
N LEU A 182 -18.70 -1.84 7.25
CA LEU A 182 -17.57 -2.48 7.92
C LEU A 182 -17.25 -3.86 7.32
N LEU A 183 -18.28 -4.68 7.07
CA LEU A 183 -18.10 -5.99 6.43
C LEU A 183 -17.54 -5.86 5.01
N ASN A 184 -18.05 -4.90 4.23
CA ASN A 184 -17.58 -4.61 2.88
C ASN A 184 -16.09 -4.24 2.89
N GLU A 185 -15.72 -3.24 3.69
CA GLU A 185 -14.34 -2.78 3.87
C GLU A 185 -13.43 -3.95 4.26
N PHE A 186 -13.80 -4.68 5.31
CA PHE A 186 -13.01 -5.80 5.83
C PHE A 186 -12.77 -6.90 4.79
N MET A 187 -13.82 -7.33 4.08
CA MET A 187 -13.69 -8.41 3.11
C MET A 187 -12.88 -7.99 1.89
N THR A 188 -13.03 -6.75 1.43
CA THR A 188 -12.25 -6.28 0.30
C THR A 188 -10.77 -6.11 0.67
N ASP A 189 -10.48 -5.55 1.85
CA ASP A 189 -9.12 -5.45 2.37
C ASP A 189 -8.46 -6.80 2.63
N PHE A 190 -9.24 -7.78 3.06
CA PHE A 190 -8.75 -9.15 3.22
C PHE A 190 -8.30 -9.75 1.88
N VAL A 191 -9.10 -9.59 0.82
CA VAL A 191 -8.75 -10.06 -0.53
C VAL A 191 -7.55 -9.30 -1.11
N LEU A 192 -7.48 -7.98 -0.86
CA LEU A 192 -6.32 -7.17 -1.22
C LEU A 192 -5.05 -7.63 -0.51
N GLY A 193 -5.13 -7.84 0.81
CA GLY A 193 -4.04 -8.39 1.61
C GLY A 193 -3.59 -9.76 1.10
N LEU A 194 -4.52 -10.68 0.79
CA LEU A 194 -4.18 -12.01 0.27
C LEU A 194 -3.45 -11.91 -1.06
N THR A 195 -3.91 -11.02 -1.95
CA THR A 195 -3.25 -10.77 -3.23
C THR A 195 -1.84 -10.24 -3.02
N ILE A 196 -1.65 -9.28 -2.11
CA ILE A 196 -0.35 -8.69 -1.80
C ILE A 196 0.61 -9.77 -1.27
N PHE A 197 0.19 -10.56 -0.28
CA PHE A 197 1.04 -11.64 0.24
C PHE A 197 1.36 -12.69 -0.84
N GLY A 198 0.40 -13.02 -1.70
CA GLY A 198 0.61 -13.90 -2.85
C GLY A 198 1.61 -13.37 -3.86
N CYS A 199 1.57 -12.07 -4.14
CA CYS A 199 2.51 -11.40 -5.05
C CYS A 199 3.91 -11.27 -4.48
N LEU A 200 4.04 -11.23 -3.15
CA LEU A 200 5.31 -11.07 -2.46
C LEU A 200 5.94 -12.40 -2.04
N ASP A 201 5.25 -13.52 -2.25
CA ASP A 201 5.78 -14.85 -2.05
C ASP A 201 6.71 -15.22 -3.22
N PRO A 202 8.03 -15.30 -2.99
CA PRO A 202 8.98 -15.55 -4.07
C PRO A 202 8.96 -17.00 -4.59
N THR A 203 8.20 -17.87 -3.93
CA THR A 203 7.95 -19.25 -4.33
C THR A 203 6.67 -19.42 -5.14
N ASN A 204 5.85 -18.38 -5.25
CA ASN A 204 4.66 -18.39 -6.07
C ASN A 204 5.01 -18.31 -7.56
N HIS A 205 5.04 -19.48 -8.22
CA HIS A 205 5.47 -19.59 -9.60
C HIS A 205 4.52 -18.93 -10.62
N PHE A 206 3.29 -18.55 -10.22
CA PHE A 206 2.35 -17.85 -11.09
C PHE A 206 2.66 -16.35 -11.21
N ILE A 207 3.38 -15.77 -10.26
CA ILE A 207 3.54 -14.32 -10.14
C ILE A 207 5.03 -13.96 -10.16
N PRO A 208 5.67 -13.78 -11.33
CA PRO A 208 7.01 -13.20 -11.36
C PRO A 208 6.99 -11.74 -10.85
N PRO A 209 8.12 -11.21 -10.33
CA PRO A 209 8.17 -9.86 -9.72
C PRO A 209 7.60 -8.73 -10.60
N VAL A 210 7.78 -8.83 -11.93
CA VAL A 210 7.31 -7.83 -12.89
C VAL A 210 5.78 -7.78 -13.02
N VAL A 211 5.08 -8.87 -12.68
CA VAL A 211 3.61 -8.97 -12.77
C VAL A 211 2.94 -8.49 -11.48
N ALA A 212 3.63 -8.56 -10.34
CA ALA A 212 3.08 -8.17 -9.04
C ALA A 212 2.40 -6.77 -9.03
N PRO A 213 2.99 -5.70 -9.60
CA PRO A 213 2.35 -4.38 -9.61
C PRO A 213 1.00 -4.37 -10.31
N TRP A 214 0.87 -5.08 -11.42
CA TRP A 214 -0.35 -5.15 -12.23
C TRP A 214 -1.44 -5.93 -11.51
N LEU A 215 -1.08 -7.07 -10.91
CA LEU A 215 -2.06 -7.89 -10.20
C LEU A 215 -2.59 -7.15 -8.97
N ILE A 216 -1.73 -6.49 -8.19
CA ILE A 216 -2.15 -5.66 -7.06
C ILE A 216 -3.05 -4.52 -7.56
N GLY A 217 -2.64 -3.80 -8.60
CA GLY A 217 -3.43 -2.71 -9.17
C GLY A 217 -4.82 -3.15 -9.63
N PHE A 218 -4.91 -4.24 -10.39
CA PHE A 218 -6.21 -4.75 -10.86
C PHE A 218 -7.09 -5.31 -9.75
N THR A 219 -6.52 -5.87 -8.67
CA THR A 219 -7.32 -6.24 -7.50
C THR A 219 -7.96 -5.00 -6.86
N TYR A 220 -7.24 -3.87 -6.79
CA TYR A 220 -7.84 -2.59 -6.40
C TYR A 220 -8.91 -2.11 -7.39
N SER A 221 -8.77 -2.32 -8.71
CA SER A 221 -9.84 -2.03 -9.66
C SER A 221 -11.09 -2.87 -9.40
N VAL A 222 -10.94 -4.17 -9.17
CA VAL A 222 -12.05 -5.08 -8.85
C VAL A 222 -12.74 -4.64 -7.56
N ALA A 223 -11.96 -4.28 -6.55
CA ALA A 223 -12.45 -3.69 -5.30
C ALA A 223 -13.32 -2.45 -5.57
N ILE A 224 -12.84 -1.52 -6.40
CA ILE A 224 -13.55 -0.28 -6.72
C ILE A 224 -14.82 -0.57 -7.53
N TRP A 225 -14.73 -1.33 -8.61
CA TRP A 225 -15.86 -1.61 -9.50
C TRP A 225 -16.98 -2.39 -8.81
N GLY A 226 -16.62 -3.34 -7.95
CA GLY A 226 -17.58 -4.21 -7.27
C GLY A 226 -18.13 -3.64 -5.97
N TYR A 227 -17.33 -2.86 -5.23
CA TYR A 227 -17.58 -2.61 -3.80
C TYR A 227 -17.46 -1.15 -3.37
N SER A 228 -17.15 -0.21 -4.28
CA SER A 228 -17.20 1.22 -3.92
C SER A 228 -18.62 1.78 -3.71
N PRO A 229 -19.69 1.32 -4.39
CA PRO A 229 -21.04 1.83 -4.12
C PRO A 229 -21.51 1.56 -2.69
N THR A 230 -20.96 0.51 -2.04
CA THR A 230 -21.17 0.17 -0.63
C THR A 230 -20.17 0.85 0.31
N SER A 231 -19.38 1.79 -0.22
CA SER A 231 -18.27 2.51 0.41
C SER A 231 -17.06 1.63 0.72
N ILE A 232 -15.90 2.04 0.20
CA ILE A 232 -14.62 1.38 0.43
C ILE A 232 -13.49 2.42 0.54
N ALA A 233 -12.61 2.25 1.53
CA ALA A 233 -11.39 3.04 1.67
C ALA A 233 -10.13 2.30 1.21
N ALA A 234 -10.05 1.01 1.54
CA ALA A 234 -9.02 0.08 1.15
C ALA A 234 -7.56 0.39 1.59
N ASN A 235 -7.36 1.54 2.26
CA ASN A 235 -6.04 2.03 2.70
C ASN A 235 -6.18 3.19 3.69
N THR A 236 -5.58 3.04 4.89
CA THR A 236 -5.58 4.08 5.93
C THR A 236 -4.96 5.40 5.47
N ALA A 237 -3.86 5.38 4.73
CA ALA A 237 -3.20 6.60 4.27
C ALA A 237 -4.04 7.37 3.23
N ARG A 238 -4.79 6.65 2.38
CA ARG A 238 -5.76 7.25 1.45
C ARG A 238 -6.92 7.91 2.18
N ASP A 239 -7.48 7.25 3.19
CA ASP A 239 -8.60 7.82 3.95
C ASP A 239 -8.15 8.97 4.84
N LEU A 240 -7.21 8.69 5.75
CA LEU A 240 -6.80 9.63 6.78
C LEU A 240 -6.12 10.85 6.18
N GLY A 241 -5.31 10.69 5.13
CA GLY A 241 -4.71 11.81 4.41
C GLY A 241 -5.78 12.74 3.80
N GLY A 242 -6.74 12.18 3.06
CA GLY A 242 -7.84 12.95 2.47
C GLY A 242 -8.75 13.58 3.52
N ARG A 243 -9.03 12.88 4.61
CA ARG A 243 -9.84 13.37 5.73
C ARG A 243 -9.18 14.52 6.48
N LEU A 244 -7.86 14.45 6.72
CA LEU A 244 -7.10 15.56 7.32
C LEU A 244 -7.09 16.79 6.40
N MET A 245 -6.99 16.58 5.07
CA MET A 245 -7.12 17.67 4.11
C MET A 245 -8.53 18.28 4.17
N ALA A 246 -9.56 17.45 4.15
CA ALA A 246 -10.95 17.91 4.22
C ALA A 246 -11.24 18.69 5.51
N LEU A 247 -10.71 18.24 6.65
CA LEU A 247 -10.79 18.98 7.92
C LEU A 247 -10.05 20.33 7.86
N THR A 248 -8.95 20.42 7.11
CA THR A 248 -8.20 21.68 6.92
C THR A 248 -9.01 22.69 6.10
N ILE A 249 -9.70 22.23 5.06
CA ILE A 249 -10.44 23.11 4.13
C ILE A 249 -11.83 23.47 4.67
N TRP A 250 -12.57 22.49 5.20
CA TRP A 250 -13.98 22.64 5.54
C TRP A 250 -14.28 22.58 7.03
N GLY A 251 -13.28 22.34 7.89
CA GLY A 251 -13.47 22.29 9.34
C GLY A 251 -14.16 21.01 9.85
N ALA A 252 -14.60 21.02 11.11
CA ALA A 252 -15.03 19.83 11.86
C ALA A 252 -16.23 19.07 11.23
N GLN A 253 -17.06 19.76 10.46
CA GLN A 253 -18.17 19.16 9.69
C GLN A 253 -17.68 18.10 8.69
N ALA A 254 -16.46 18.23 8.18
CA ALA A 254 -15.85 17.27 7.26
C ALA A 254 -15.28 16.01 7.93
N SER A 255 -15.46 15.85 9.24
CA SER A 255 -14.88 14.73 10.01
C SER A 255 -15.36 13.34 9.54
N GLY A 256 -16.59 13.23 9.02
CA GLY A 256 -17.21 11.95 8.62
C GLY A 256 -17.69 11.08 9.79
N GLY A 257 -17.69 11.62 11.01
CA GLY A 257 -18.30 10.99 12.20
C GLY A 257 -17.84 9.56 12.45
N ARG A 258 -18.78 8.67 12.77
CA ARG A 258 -18.49 7.25 13.10
C ARG A 258 -17.87 6.47 11.94
N TYR A 259 -18.16 6.84 10.70
CA TYR A 259 -17.60 6.16 9.53
C TYR A 259 -16.10 6.42 9.35
N ALA A 260 -15.58 7.54 9.87
CA ALA A 260 -14.15 7.86 9.80
C ALA A 260 -13.27 6.78 10.44
N ALA A 261 -13.69 6.22 11.57
CA ALA A 261 -12.94 5.15 12.22
C ALA A 261 -12.99 3.85 11.41
N ILE A 262 -14.14 3.53 10.79
CA ILE A 262 -14.31 2.33 9.97
C ILE A 262 -13.39 2.41 8.74
N SER A 263 -13.48 3.49 7.97
CA SER A 263 -12.65 3.69 6.78
C SER A 263 -11.16 3.75 7.09
N ALA A 264 -10.76 4.42 8.17
CA ALA A 264 -9.34 4.56 8.50
C ALA A 264 -8.70 3.28 9.07
N LEU A 265 -9.42 2.47 9.85
CA LEU A 265 -8.80 1.41 10.66
C LEU A 265 -9.08 -0.01 10.19
N THR A 266 -10.15 -0.28 9.44
CA THR A 266 -10.60 -1.66 9.13
C THR A 266 -9.60 -2.45 8.28
N ASN A 267 -8.89 -1.78 7.36
CA ASN A 267 -7.89 -2.43 6.51
C ASN A 267 -6.73 -3.07 7.31
N ILE A 268 -6.42 -2.56 8.50
CA ILE A 268 -5.30 -3.06 9.32
C ILE A 268 -5.56 -4.49 9.80
N PRO A 269 -6.62 -4.79 10.59
CA PRO A 269 -6.91 -6.16 11.00
C PRO A 269 -7.24 -7.08 9.81
N ALA A 270 -7.84 -6.56 8.74
CA ALA A 270 -8.10 -7.35 7.53
C ALA A 270 -6.80 -7.79 6.83
N THR A 271 -5.83 -6.89 6.67
CA THR A 271 -4.52 -7.19 6.08
C THR A 271 -3.71 -8.14 6.97
N ILE A 272 -3.78 -7.98 8.29
CA ILE A 272 -3.14 -8.91 9.24
C ILE A 272 -3.75 -10.31 9.10
N LEU A 273 -5.09 -10.41 9.07
CA LEU A 273 -5.76 -11.69 8.89
C LEU A 273 -5.41 -12.33 7.54
N ALA A 274 -5.31 -11.54 6.47
CA ALA A 274 -4.87 -12.01 5.18
C ALA A 274 -3.45 -12.59 5.23
N GLY A 275 -2.52 -11.90 5.88
CA GLY A 275 -1.17 -12.41 6.14
C GLY A 275 -1.20 -13.72 6.93
N THR A 276 -1.98 -13.79 8.01
CA THR A 276 -2.16 -15.03 8.80
C THR A 276 -2.66 -16.18 7.93
N VAL A 277 -3.72 -15.96 7.13
CA VAL A 277 -4.28 -16.99 6.25
C VAL A 277 -3.26 -17.43 5.21
N TYR A 278 -2.54 -16.47 4.61
CA TYR A 278 -1.53 -16.77 3.61
C TYR A 278 -0.41 -17.63 4.21
N GLU A 279 0.20 -17.19 5.31
CA GLU A 279 1.32 -17.90 5.94
C GLU A 279 0.91 -19.28 6.50
N LEU A 280 -0.32 -19.45 6.99
CA LEU A 280 -0.79 -20.73 7.54
C LEU A 280 -1.23 -21.74 6.47
N PHE A 281 -1.84 -21.29 5.37
CA PHE A 281 -2.55 -22.20 4.46
C PHE A 281 -2.04 -22.17 3.01
N LEU A 282 -1.48 -21.05 2.56
CA LEU A 282 -1.16 -20.84 1.14
C LEU A 282 0.34 -20.83 0.87
N GLY A 283 1.12 -20.22 1.76
CA GLY A 283 2.57 -20.19 1.74
C GLY A 283 3.19 -21.51 2.20
N SER A 284 4.45 -21.72 1.83
CA SER A 284 5.22 -22.88 2.30
C SER A 284 6.70 -22.62 2.20
N SER A 285 7.42 -22.81 3.31
CA SER A 285 8.88 -22.64 3.39
C SER A 285 9.67 -23.73 2.67
N THR A 286 9.04 -24.82 2.26
CA THR A 286 9.70 -25.92 1.53
C THR A 286 9.68 -25.73 0.02
N ARG A 287 8.94 -24.73 -0.50
CA ARG A 287 8.93 -24.41 -1.93
C ARG A 287 10.21 -23.68 -2.33
N THR A 288 10.65 -23.94 -3.55
CA THR A 288 11.85 -23.32 -4.11
C THR A 288 11.56 -21.94 -4.69
N LEU A 289 12.56 -21.06 -4.63
CA LEU A 289 12.49 -19.74 -5.25
C LEU A 289 12.53 -19.87 -6.77
N SER A 290 11.67 -19.14 -7.47
CA SER A 290 11.74 -19.09 -8.94
C SER A 290 13.01 -18.36 -9.41
N PRO A 291 13.56 -18.67 -10.61
CA PRO A 291 14.74 -17.96 -11.14
C PRO A 291 14.58 -16.44 -11.22
N ASN A 292 13.39 -15.96 -11.57
CA ASN A 292 13.10 -14.52 -11.65
C ASN A 292 13.17 -13.84 -10.27
N HIS A 293 12.64 -14.51 -9.24
CA HIS A 293 12.72 -14.03 -7.87
C HIS A 293 14.16 -14.06 -7.33
N ILE A 294 14.93 -15.10 -7.64
CA ILE A 294 16.35 -15.16 -7.26
C ILE A 294 17.11 -13.98 -7.84
N ASN A 295 16.92 -13.68 -9.14
CA ASN A 295 17.58 -12.55 -9.79
C ASN A 295 17.17 -11.21 -9.15
N PHE A 296 15.87 -11.02 -8.93
CA PHE A 296 15.33 -9.82 -8.28
C PHE A 296 15.92 -9.61 -6.88
N LEU A 297 15.86 -10.64 -6.04
CA LEU A 297 16.37 -10.58 -4.66
C LEU A 297 17.89 -10.42 -4.62
N SER A 298 18.63 -11.06 -5.53
CA SER A 298 20.09 -10.95 -5.61
C SER A 298 20.52 -9.52 -5.98
N ALA A 299 19.83 -8.88 -6.93
CA ALA A 299 20.09 -7.49 -7.29
C ALA A 299 19.81 -6.54 -6.11
N HIS A 300 18.71 -6.76 -5.40
CA HIS A 300 18.35 -5.95 -4.24
C HIS A 300 19.34 -6.13 -3.08
N LYS A 301 19.70 -7.38 -2.75
CA LYS A 301 20.71 -7.70 -1.74
C LYS A 301 22.05 -7.03 -2.04
N LYS A 302 22.51 -7.15 -3.29
CA LYS A 302 23.78 -6.55 -3.70
C LYS A 302 23.80 -5.03 -3.51
N TYR A 303 22.70 -4.35 -3.82
CA TYR A 303 22.58 -2.91 -3.58
C TYR A 303 22.69 -2.56 -2.08
N TYR A 304 22.12 -3.35 -1.18
CA TYR A 304 22.25 -3.13 0.26
C TYR A 304 23.67 -3.34 0.76
N GLU A 305 24.32 -4.42 0.31
CA GLU A 305 25.71 -4.75 0.68
C GLU A 305 26.68 -3.66 0.21
N ASP A 306 26.59 -3.26 -1.06
CA ASP A 306 27.49 -2.27 -1.67
C ASP A 306 27.34 -0.86 -1.03
N ASN A 307 26.24 -0.61 -0.32
CA ASN A 307 25.95 0.67 0.36
C ASN A 307 25.94 0.58 1.89
N HIS A 308 26.32 -0.56 2.48
CA HIS A 308 26.30 -0.80 3.93
C HIS A 308 24.94 -0.53 4.59
N LEU A 309 23.87 -0.84 3.88
CA LEU A 309 22.50 -0.70 4.38
C LEU A 309 22.09 -1.96 5.15
N ALA A 310 21.27 -1.80 6.20
CA ALA A 310 20.79 -2.94 6.98
C ALA A 310 19.80 -3.78 6.16
N PRO A 311 20.07 -5.08 5.91
CA PRO A 311 19.15 -5.93 5.15
C PRO A 311 17.85 -6.20 5.92
N GLU A 312 16.74 -6.26 5.20
CA GLU A 312 15.39 -6.50 5.73
C GLU A 312 14.72 -7.72 5.09
N GLY A 313 13.86 -8.40 5.85
CA GLY A 313 13.10 -9.57 5.38
C GLY A 313 13.98 -10.65 4.75
N TYR A 314 13.59 -11.10 3.55
CA TYR A 314 14.28 -12.15 2.79
C TYR A 314 15.73 -11.79 2.43
N LEU A 315 16.14 -10.51 2.44
CA LEU A 315 17.52 -10.12 2.15
C LEU A 315 18.53 -10.66 3.17
N ARG A 316 18.09 -10.88 4.41
CA ARG A 316 18.93 -11.48 5.46
C ARG A 316 19.22 -12.96 5.21
N ALA A 317 18.31 -13.67 4.54
CA ALA A 317 18.34 -15.12 4.42
C ALA A 317 19.12 -15.64 3.19
N LEU A 318 19.52 -14.78 2.26
CA LEU A 318 20.23 -15.17 1.03
C LEU A 318 21.75 -15.35 1.22
N GLU A 319 22.22 -15.55 2.45
CA GLU A 319 23.60 -15.96 2.70
C GLU A 319 23.76 -17.45 2.37
N PRO A 320 24.83 -17.87 1.65
CA PRO A 320 25.09 -19.29 1.37
C PRO A 320 25.40 -20.16 2.60
N SER A 321 25.18 -19.71 3.84
CA SER A 321 25.62 -20.41 5.04
C SER A 321 24.48 -20.80 5.98
N ARG A 322 23.86 -21.94 5.69
CA ARG A 322 23.83 -23.15 6.54
C ARG A 322 22.85 -24.13 5.92
N ASP A 323 23.30 -25.38 5.78
CA ASP A 323 22.55 -26.50 5.23
C ASP A 323 21.10 -26.49 5.73
N ALA A 324 20.14 -26.16 4.86
CA ALA A 324 18.72 -26.19 5.17
C ALA A 324 18.23 -27.61 5.57
N ALA A 325 19.01 -28.64 5.23
CA ALA A 325 18.80 -30.01 5.70
C ALA A 325 19.19 -30.22 7.18
N SER A 326 20.05 -29.37 7.76
CA SER A 326 20.51 -29.48 9.16
C SER A 326 19.63 -28.73 10.15
N SER A 327 18.87 -27.71 9.72
CA SER A 327 18.00 -26.92 10.61
C SER A 327 16.72 -27.66 10.98
N PHE A 328 16.11 -28.40 10.06
CA PHE A 328 14.95 -29.25 10.36
C PHE A 328 15.32 -30.42 11.28
N ASP A 329 16.49 -31.01 11.06
CA ASP A 329 16.98 -32.18 11.81
C ASP A 329 17.47 -31.80 13.23
N ALA A 330 17.94 -30.55 13.42
CA ALA A 330 18.33 -30.01 14.72
C ALA A 330 17.12 -29.66 15.61
N ASP A 331 16.06 -29.07 15.02
CA ASP A 331 14.83 -28.73 15.75
C ASP A 331 13.99 -29.97 16.13
N GLU A 332 13.97 -31.01 15.29
CA GLU A 332 13.36 -32.31 15.66
C GLU A 332 14.14 -33.02 16.77
N LYS A 333 15.47 -33.00 16.76
CA LYS A 333 16.29 -33.61 17.81
C LYS A 333 16.20 -32.87 19.14
N HIS A 334 16.07 -31.54 19.12
CA HIS A 334 15.93 -30.74 20.34
C HIS A 334 14.54 -30.92 20.98
N ASN A 335 13.47 -30.96 20.16
CA ASN A 335 12.11 -31.19 20.66
C ASN A 335 11.86 -32.66 21.05
N GLY A 336 12.45 -33.63 20.35
CA GLY A 336 12.36 -35.05 20.69
C GLY A 336 13.06 -35.39 22.01
N ALA A 337 14.22 -34.79 22.30
CA ALA A 337 14.94 -35.00 23.55
C ALA A 337 14.20 -34.41 24.76
N ALA A 338 13.60 -33.22 24.62
CA ALA A 338 12.83 -32.58 25.69
C ALA A 338 11.54 -33.36 26.05
N VAL A 339 10.89 -33.99 25.07
CA VAL A 339 9.69 -34.82 25.30
C VAL A 339 10.04 -36.15 25.97
N ILE A 340 11.18 -36.76 25.64
CA ILE A 340 11.66 -38.00 26.28
C ILE A 340 12.14 -37.75 27.71
N GLU A 341 12.82 -36.62 27.98
CA GLU A 341 13.27 -36.27 29.33
C GLU A 341 12.07 -35.97 30.27
N ALA A 342 11.02 -35.32 29.76
CA ALA A 342 9.80 -35.05 30.52
C ALA A 342 8.97 -36.31 30.83
N ALA A 343 9.04 -37.35 30.00
CA ALA A 343 8.37 -38.63 30.23
C ALA A 343 9.11 -39.51 31.26
N SER A 344 10.45 -39.39 31.34
CA SER A 344 11.27 -40.19 32.27
C SER A 344 11.22 -39.73 33.73
N ARG A 345 10.75 -38.50 34.01
CA ARG A 345 10.63 -37.94 35.38
C ARG A 345 9.25 -38.19 36.04
N LYS A 346 8.40 -39.02 35.43
CA LYS A 346 7.05 -39.36 35.94
C LYS A 346 6.82 -40.85 36.21
N VAL A 347 7.88 -41.65 36.34
CA VAL A 347 7.82 -43.05 36.80
C VAL A 347 8.54 -43.20 38.12
#